data_AF-A0A3Q0KLZ7-F1
#
_entry.id   AF-A0A3Q0KLZ7-F1
#
_cell.length_a   1.000
_cell.length_b   1.000
_cell.length_c   1.000
_cell.angle_alpha   90.00
_cell.angle_beta   90.00
_cell.angle_gamma   90.00
#
_symmetry.space_group_name_H-M   'P 1'
#
loop_
_entity.id
_entity.type
_entity.pdbx_description
1 polymer ?
#
loop_
_entity_poly.entity_id
_entity_poly.type
_entity_poly.pdbx_seq_one_letter_code
_entity_poly.pdbx_strand_id
1 'polypeptide(L)'
;MPTTSDLLSKPEREKCWKSRDAFWECVIDVISKNSEPDEELVRKQCSKQRKLYEEMCPRVWVNFFDKKRDFELFKAKKFEEELLNSASSQS
;
A
#
# COMPACT_ATOMS: atom_id res chain seq x y z
N MET A 1 19.19 -18.68 -1.18
CA MET A 1 19.72 -18.11 -2.44
C MET A 1 18.84 -16.93 -2.79
N PRO A 2 19.36 -15.70 -2.95
CA PRO A 2 18.59 -14.63 -3.59
C PRO A 2 18.29 -15.12 -5.01
N THR A 3 17.03 -15.37 -5.32
CA THR A 3 16.66 -15.78 -6.68
C THR A 3 16.83 -14.54 -7.55
N THR A 4 17.48 -14.69 -8.70
CA THR A 4 17.77 -13.60 -9.65
C THR A 4 16.53 -12.82 -10.09
N SER A 5 15.33 -13.39 -9.88
CA SER A 5 14.01 -12.75 -10.06
C SER A 5 13.82 -11.47 -9.22
N ASP A 6 14.61 -11.27 -8.17
CA ASP A 6 14.53 -10.09 -7.32
C ASP A 6 15.29 -8.87 -7.90
N LEU A 7 16.14 -9.09 -8.91
CA LEU A 7 16.97 -8.07 -9.52
C LEU A 7 16.28 -7.44 -10.73
N LEU A 8 15.45 -6.43 -10.47
CA LEU A 8 14.92 -5.56 -11.51
C LEU A 8 16.02 -4.68 -12.11
N SER A 9 16.04 -4.54 -13.44
CA SER A 9 16.80 -3.48 -14.12
C SER A 9 16.20 -2.11 -13.82
N LYS A 10 16.95 -1.03 -14.05
CA LYS A 10 16.47 0.35 -13.86
C LYS A 10 15.10 0.63 -14.51
N PRO A 11 14.88 0.35 -15.82
CA PRO A 11 13.58 0.62 -16.45
C PRO A 11 12.45 -0.26 -15.91
N GLU A 12 12.73 -1.50 -15.51
CA GLU A 12 11.71 -2.37 -14.91
C GLU A 12 11.30 -1.88 -13.51
N ARG A 13 12.26 -1.37 -12.71
CA ARG A 13 11.94 -0.73 -11.42
C ARG A 13 11.03 0.47 -11.61
N GLU A 14 11.29 1.32 -12.59
CA GLU A 14 10.45 2.48 -12.87
C GLU A 14 9.02 2.07 -13.27
N LYS A 15 8.87 1.06 -14.12
CA LYS A 15 7.54 0.52 -14.48
C LYS A 15 6.82 -0.05 -13.26
N CYS A 16 7.53 -0.82 -12.44
CA CYS A 16 7.01 -1.39 -11.21
C CYS A 16 6.57 -0.31 -10.20
N TRP A 17 7.36 0.75 -10.01
CA TRP A 17 6.99 1.83 -9.10
C TRP A 17 5.80 2.63 -9.62
N LYS A 18 5.70 2.86 -10.94
CA LYS A 18 4.52 3.51 -11.54
C LYS A 18 3.24 2.69 -11.35
N SER A 19 3.29 1.37 -11.55
CA SER A 19 2.11 0.51 -11.33
C SER A 19 1.74 0.40 -9.86
N ARG A 20 2.74 0.36 -8.96
CA ARG A 20 2.55 0.45 -7.51
C ARG A 20 1.82 1.73 -7.12
N ASP A 21 2.32 2.86 -7.58
CA ASP A 21 1.79 4.17 -7.19
C ASP A 21 0.35 4.34 -7.72
N ALA A 22 0.07 3.89 -8.95
CA ALA A 22 -1.28 3.88 -9.50
C ALA A 22 -2.26 2.99 -8.71
N PHE A 23 -1.79 1.84 -8.19
CA PHE A 23 -2.61 1.00 -7.32
C PHE A 23 -2.93 1.73 -6.00
N TRP A 24 -1.92 2.30 -5.34
CA TRP A 24 -2.14 2.99 -4.07
C TRP A 24 -2.94 4.28 -4.19
N GLU A 25 -2.77 5.03 -5.28
CA GLU A 25 -3.60 6.20 -5.59
C GLU A 25 -5.08 5.79 -5.69
N CYS A 26 -5.37 4.68 -6.38
CA CYS A 26 -6.74 4.14 -6.42
C CYS A 26 -7.24 3.77 -5.02
N VAL A 27 -6.42 3.10 -4.20
CA VAL A 27 -6.84 2.73 -2.83
C VAL A 27 -7.16 3.98 -1.99
N ILE A 28 -6.33 5.00 -2.06
CA ILE A 28 -6.54 6.28 -1.34
C ILE A 28 -7.82 6.95 -1.84
N ASP A 29 -8.04 7.00 -3.16
CA ASP A 29 -9.24 7.58 -3.75
C ASP A 29 -10.53 6.87 -3.30
N VAL A 30 -10.54 5.54 -3.27
CA VAL A 30 -11.68 4.76 -2.79
C VAL A 30 -11.92 5.02 -1.29
N ILE A 31 -10.87 5.00 -0.47
CA ILE A 31 -11.00 5.26 0.98
C ILE A 31 -11.48 6.69 1.23
N SER A 32 -10.99 7.67 0.48
CA SER A 32 -11.39 9.07 0.65
C SER A 32 -12.83 9.35 0.25
N LYS A 33 -13.40 8.57 -0.68
CA LYS A 33 -14.76 8.76 -1.19
C LYS A 33 -15.83 7.97 -0.45
N ASN A 34 -15.44 7.03 0.40
CA ASN A 34 -16.35 6.13 1.11
C ASN A 34 -16.15 6.26 2.61
N SER A 35 -17.20 6.62 3.35
CA SER A 35 -17.13 6.83 4.81
C SER A 35 -16.81 5.54 5.59
N GLU A 36 -17.18 4.39 5.03
CA GLU A 36 -16.90 3.06 5.57
C GLU A 36 -16.24 2.22 4.46
N PRO A 37 -14.95 2.43 4.21
CA PRO A 37 -14.27 1.70 3.15
C PRO A 37 -14.04 0.26 3.59
N ASP A 38 -14.70 -0.67 2.91
CA ASP A 38 -14.45 -2.09 3.07
C ASP A 38 -13.32 -2.56 2.14
N GLU A 39 -12.60 -3.62 2.55
CA GLU A 39 -11.49 -4.18 1.78
C GLU A 39 -11.94 -4.76 0.43
N GLU A 40 -13.16 -5.31 0.37
CA GLU A 40 -13.74 -5.89 -0.83
C GLU A 40 -14.06 -4.83 -1.90
N LEU A 41 -14.52 -3.65 -1.51
CA LEU A 41 -14.81 -2.50 -2.33
C LEU A 41 -13.52 -1.97 -2.95
N VAL A 42 -12.47 -1.80 -2.13
CA VAL A 42 -11.14 -1.43 -2.60
C VAL A 42 -10.62 -2.46 -3.60
N ARG A 43 -10.71 -3.76 -3.26
CA ARG A 43 -10.29 -4.85 -4.15
C ARG A 43 -11.06 -4.83 -5.47
N LYS A 44 -12.37 -4.60 -5.45
CA LYS A 44 -13.23 -4.57 -6.64
C LYS A 44 -12.91 -3.37 -7.52
N GLN A 45 -12.84 -2.17 -6.95
CA GLN A 45 -12.63 -0.92 -7.68
C GLN A 45 -11.19 -0.80 -8.22
N CYS A 46 -10.20 -1.23 -7.43
CA CYS A 46 -8.78 -1.16 -7.80
C CYS A 46 -8.24 -2.47 -8.38
N SER A 47 -9.12 -3.41 -8.77
CA SER A 47 -8.74 -4.73 -9.32
C SER A 47 -7.84 -4.63 -10.56
N LYS A 48 -8.12 -3.67 -11.45
CA LYS A 48 -7.33 -3.43 -12.68
C LYS A 48 -5.91 -2.99 -12.36
N GLN A 49 -5.77 -2.01 -11.46
CA GLN A 49 -4.49 -1.49 -11.01
C GLN A 49 -3.73 -2.55 -10.22
N ARG A 50 -4.41 -3.34 -9.39
CA ARG A 50 -3.82 -4.47 -8.67
C ARG A 50 -3.22 -5.49 -9.64
N LYS A 51 -3.96 -5.87 -10.68
CA LYS A 51 -3.48 -6.80 -11.71
C LYS A 51 -2.24 -6.24 -12.42
N LEU A 52 -2.29 -4.98 -12.86
CA LEU A 52 -1.16 -4.32 -13.50
C LEU A 52 0.07 -4.27 -12.58
N TYR A 53 -0.16 -4.03 -11.29
CA TYR A 53 0.90 -4.01 -10.29
C TYR A 53 1.56 -5.38 -10.14
N GLU A 54 0.77 -6.46 -10.05
CA GLU A 54 1.27 -7.84 -9.99
C GLU A 54 1.93 -8.32 -11.29
N GLU A 55 1.56 -7.76 -12.45
CA GLU A 55 2.18 -8.06 -13.75
C GLU A 55 3.51 -7.31 -13.94
N MET A 56 3.60 -6.05 -13.49
CA MET A 56 4.76 -5.20 -13.71
C MET A 56 5.85 -5.34 -12.64
N CYS A 57 5.52 -5.89 -11.47
CA CYS A 57 6.43 -6.07 -10.36
C CYS A 57 6.63 -7.56 -10.04
N PRO A 58 7.87 -7.99 -9.71
CA PRO A 58 8.10 -9.31 -9.15
C PRO A 58 7.31 -9.47 -7.85
N ARG A 59 6.80 -10.68 -7.62
CA ARG A 59 5.96 -10.99 -6.44
C ARG A 59 6.63 -10.63 -5.11
N VAL A 60 7.95 -10.75 -5.02
CA VAL A 60 8.72 -10.38 -3.82
C VAL A 60 8.62 -8.88 -3.54
N TRP A 61 8.71 -8.05 -4.58
CA TRP A 61 8.56 -6.60 -4.46
C TRP A 61 7.13 -6.21 -4.09
N VAL A 62 6.11 -6.82 -4.73
CA VAL A 62 4.70 -6.59 -4.38
C VAL A 62 4.45 -6.88 -2.90
N ASN A 63 4.86 -8.05 -2.43
CA ASN A 63 4.71 -8.47 -1.04
C ASN A 63 5.46 -7.54 -0.07
N PHE A 64 6.68 -7.12 -0.43
CA PHE A 64 7.45 -6.17 0.39
C PHE A 64 6.74 -4.83 0.53
N PHE A 65 6.24 -4.28 -0.58
CA PHE A 65 5.54 -3.00 -0.57
C PHE A 65 4.19 -3.07 0.15
N ASP A 66 3.42 -4.14 -0.03
CA ASP A 66 2.15 -4.36 0.67
C ASP A 66 2.40 -4.37 2.19
N LYS A 67 3.35 -5.20 2.65
CA LYS A 67 3.73 -5.27 4.07
C LYS A 67 4.26 -3.94 4.62
N LYS A 68 5.08 -3.24 3.82
CA LYS A 68 5.61 -1.94 4.22
C LYS A 68 4.46 -0.97 4.47
N ARG A 69 3.47 -0.93 3.59
CA ARG A 69 2.32 -0.04 3.76
C ARG A 69 1.51 -0.38 5.00
N ASP A 70 1.24 -1.67 5.23
CA ASP A 70 0.49 -2.11 6.43
C ASP A 70 1.24 -1.73 7.71
N PHE A 71 2.57 -1.84 7.71
CA PHE A 71 3.41 -1.40 8.82
C PHE A 71 3.40 0.12 9.03
N GLU A 72 3.47 0.92 7.97
CA GLU A 72 3.37 2.37 8.07
C GLU A 72 1.99 2.80 8.60
N LEU A 73 0.92 2.17 8.14
CA LEU A 73 -0.44 2.40 8.67
C LEU A 73 -0.55 2.02 10.15
N PHE A 74 0.03 0.89 10.55
CA PHE A 74 0.07 0.47 11.95
C PHE A 74 0.79 1.51 12.83
N LYS A 75 1.97 1.97 12.41
CA LYS A 75 2.72 3.01 13.13
C LYS A 75 1.95 4.32 13.21
N ALA A 76 1.32 4.75 12.12
CA ALA A 76 0.54 5.98 12.10
C ALA A 76 -0.63 5.92 13.09
N LYS A 77 -1.37 4.81 13.11
CA LYS A 77 -2.46 4.59 14.08
C LYS A 77 -1.97 4.58 15.52
N LYS A 78 -0.82 3.94 15.78
CA LYS A 78 -0.22 3.91 17.13
C LYS A 78 0.21 5.29 17.60
N PHE A 79 0.83 6.07 16.72
CA PHE A 79 1.21 7.44 17.01
C PHE A 79 -0.01 8.33 17.29
N GLU A 80 -1.08 8.20 16.51
CA GLU A 80 -2.34 8.91 16.73
C GLU A 80 -2.98 8.54 18.09
N GLU A 81 -3.02 7.25 18.43
CA GLU A 81 -3.51 6.75 19.72
C GLU A 81 -2.71 7.34 20.90
N GLU A 82 -1.37 7.37 20.80
CA GLU A 82 -0.50 7.97 21.82
C GLU A 82 -0.75 9.48 21.98
N LEU A 83 -0.94 10.20 20.87
CA LEU A 83 -1.29 11.63 20.90
C LEU A 83 -2.64 11.86 21.59
N LEU A 84 -3.68 11.09 21.22
CA LEU A 84 -5.01 11.19 21.82
C LEU A 84 -4.98 10.89 23.32
N ASN A 85 -4.29 9.83 23.73
CA ASN A 85 -4.14 9.46 25.14
C ASN A 85 -3.40 10.56 25.93
N SER A 86 -2.34 11.14 25.35
CA SER A 86 -1.61 12.24 25.99
C SER A 86 -2.48 13.49 26.16
N ALA A 87 -3.34 13.81 25.17
CA ALA A 87 -4.27 14.93 25.23
C ALA A 87 -5.39 14.70 26.26
N SER A 88 -5.92 13.47 26.37
CA SER A 88 -6.95 13.12 27.37
C SER A 88 -6.42 13.06 28.79
N SER A 89 -5.15 12.68 28.99
CA SER A 89 -4.53 12.63 30.33
C SER A 89 -4.25 14.01 30.96
N GLN A 90 -4.36 15.09 30.17
CA GLN A 90 -4.22 16.48 30.63
C GLN A 90 -5.57 17.13 30.99
N SER A 91 -6.68 16.40 30.84
CA SER A 91 -8.04 16.84 31.20
C SER A 91 -8.48 16.20 32.52
#